data_AF-A0A942DIF7-F1
#
_entry.id   AF-A0A942DIF7-F1
#
_cell.length_a   1.000
_cell.length_b   1.000
_cell.length_c   1.000
_cell.angle_alpha   90.00
_cell.angle_beta   90.00
_cell.angle_gamma   90.00
#
_symmetry.space_group_name_H-M   'P 1'
#
loop_
_entity.id
_entity.type
_entity.pdbx_description
1 polymer ?
#
loop_
_entity_poly.entity_id
_entity_poly.type
_entity_poly.pdbx_seq_one_letter_code
_entity_poly.pdbx_strand_id
1 'polypeptide(L)'
;MQMTAHELAEVKAENKQLKQCIEFILEECRMVLPGIQALFGFQLISVFNERFSHLISADKVTHLAAIFFTVAAVGLLMGPASYHRLTSPRSVPPELCTVGTRLVCGGMAALMFSITLDIYLVTKIILESATAGIICGGIAFVFFSAVWFIFPVLSRRGSRQHDHGDSSTQLNL
;
A
#
# COMPACT_ATOMS: atom_id res chain seq x y z
N MET A 1 18.16 -30.22 -27.98
CA MET A 1 17.10 -29.20 -27.89
C MET A 1 17.79 -27.84 -27.74
N GLN A 2 18.14 -27.20 -28.87
CA GLN A 2 18.80 -25.90 -28.88
C GLN A 2 17.71 -24.82 -28.82
N MET A 3 17.68 -24.03 -27.75
CA MET A 3 16.88 -22.80 -27.72
C MET A 3 17.35 -21.89 -28.85
N THR A 4 16.42 -21.43 -29.67
CA THR A 4 16.70 -20.51 -30.78
C THR A 4 17.12 -19.13 -30.25
N ALA A 5 17.86 -18.36 -31.03
CA ALA A 5 18.31 -17.02 -30.62
C ALA A 5 17.13 -16.08 -30.27
N HIS A 6 15.96 -16.32 -30.86
CA HIS A 6 14.71 -15.64 -30.55
C HIS A 6 14.19 -15.98 -29.15
N GLU A 7 14.11 -17.27 -28.79
CA GLU A 7 13.68 -17.72 -27.45
C GLU A 7 14.62 -17.21 -26.35
N LEU A 8 15.93 -17.16 -26.61
CA LEU A 8 16.90 -16.57 -25.68
C LEU A 8 16.69 -15.05 -25.47
N ALA A 9 16.26 -14.33 -26.51
CA ALA A 9 15.98 -12.91 -26.44
C ALA A 9 14.69 -12.64 -25.64
N GLU A 10 13.63 -13.41 -25.88
CA GLU A 10 12.35 -13.31 -25.15
C GLU A 10 12.53 -13.59 -23.65
N VAL A 11 13.19 -14.69 -23.28
CA VAL A 11 13.43 -15.05 -21.88
C VAL A 11 14.26 -13.98 -21.15
N LYS A 12 15.23 -13.36 -21.83
CA LYS A 12 16.02 -12.26 -21.27
C LYS A 12 15.18 -10.99 -21.09
N ALA A 13 14.30 -10.68 -22.04
CA ALA A 13 13.41 -9.53 -21.97
C ALA A 13 12.40 -9.67 -20.81
N GLU A 14 11.78 -10.84 -20.66
CA GLU A 14 10.85 -11.14 -19.57
C GLU A 14 11.53 -11.04 -18.19
N ASN A 15 12.72 -11.64 -18.05
CA ASN A 15 13.51 -11.52 -16.82
C ASN A 15 13.89 -10.08 -16.49
N LYS A 16 14.18 -9.26 -17.50
CA LYS A 16 14.49 -7.84 -17.31
C LYS A 16 13.27 -7.08 -16.81
N GLN A 17 12.09 -7.29 -17.42
CA GLN A 17 10.85 -6.64 -16.99
C GLN A 17 10.48 -6.99 -15.55
N LEU A 18 10.65 -8.26 -15.17
CA LEU A 18 10.34 -8.72 -13.82
C LEU A 18 11.27 -8.10 -12.77
N LYS A 19 12.58 -8.01 -13.07
CA LYS A 19 13.54 -7.31 -12.21
C LYS A 19 13.15 -5.85 -12.01
N GLN A 20 12.82 -5.16 -13.10
CA GLN A 20 12.38 -3.76 -13.06
C GLN A 20 11.10 -3.57 -12.23
N CYS A 21 10.10 -4.47 -12.36
CA CYS A 21 8.91 -4.43 -11.50
C CYS A 21 9.28 -4.48 -10.01
N ILE A 22 10.17 -5.38 -9.62
CA ILE A 22 10.53 -5.56 -8.21
C ILE A 22 11.37 -4.41 -7.69
N GLU A 23 12.34 -3.92 -8.48
CA GLU A 23 13.11 -2.73 -8.12
C GLU A 23 12.18 -1.55 -7.86
N PHE A 24 11.21 -1.30 -8.73
CA PHE A 24 10.21 -0.25 -8.58
C PHE A 24 9.37 -0.42 -7.30
N ILE A 25 8.80 -1.61 -7.07
CA ILE A 25 8.02 -1.90 -5.85
C ILE A 25 8.86 -1.68 -4.58
N LEU A 26 10.12 -2.11 -4.59
CA LEU A 26 11.01 -1.95 -3.44
C LEU A 26 11.38 -0.48 -3.20
N GLU A 27 11.57 0.30 -4.25
CA GLU A 27 11.79 1.75 -4.16
C GLU A 27 10.58 2.49 -3.60
N GLU A 28 9.38 2.18 -4.08
CA GLU A 28 8.13 2.72 -3.55
C GLU A 28 7.98 2.39 -2.05
N CYS A 29 8.20 1.13 -1.67
CA CYS A 29 8.14 0.72 -0.28
C CYS A 29 9.15 1.49 0.58
N ARG A 30 10.39 1.65 0.11
CA ARG A 30 11.45 2.36 0.83
C ARG A 30 11.18 3.85 0.96
N MET A 31 10.46 4.45 0.02
CA MET A 31 10.05 5.85 0.10
C MET A 31 8.99 6.06 1.19
N VAL A 32 8.05 5.14 1.33
CA VAL A 32 6.93 5.26 2.27
C VAL A 32 7.31 4.81 3.70
N LEU A 33 8.19 3.81 3.82
CA LEU A 33 8.50 3.16 5.09
C LEU A 33 8.95 4.15 6.20
N PRO A 34 9.85 5.13 5.96
CA PRO A 34 10.26 6.08 6.99
C PRO A 34 9.09 6.89 7.57
N GLY A 35 8.11 7.26 6.73
CA GLY A 35 6.92 7.98 7.17
C GLY A 35 6.07 7.15 8.14
N ILE A 36 5.87 5.86 7.82
CA ILE A 36 5.11 4.95 8.69
C ILE A 36 5.87 4.67 10.00
N GLN A 37 7.20 4.54 9.95
CA GLN A 37 8.00 4.37 11.17
C GLN A 37 7.91 5.58 12.10
N ALA A 38 7.88 6.80 11.55
CA ALA A 38 7.67 8.01 12.34
C ALA A 38 6.28 8.01 12.98
N LEU A 39 5.22 7.72 12.21
CA LEU A 39 3.85 7.60 12.72
C LEU A 39 3.75 6.56 13.84
N PHE A 40 4.35 5.38 13.65
CA PHE A 40 4.41 4.33 14.65
C PHE A 40 5.09 4.80 15.95
N GLY A 41 6.23 5.48 15.83
CA GLY A 41 6.92 6.08 16.97
C GLY A 41 6.04 7.09 17.72
N PHE A 42 5.30 7.94 16.98
CA PHE A 42 4.36 8.89 17.58
C PHE A 42 3.17 8.21 18.27
N GLN A 43 2.67 7.10 17.74
CA GLN A 43 1.63 6.31 18.39
C GLN A 43 2.13 5.71 19.71
N LEU A 44 3.37 5.19 19.74
CA LEU A 44 3.96 4.63 20.95
C LEU A 44 4.23 5.68 22.02
N ILE A 45 4.81 6.84 21.66
CA ILE A 45 5.07 7.91 22.63
C ILE A 45 3.79 8.47 23.24
N SER A 46 2.69 8.48 22.47
CA SER A 46 1.38 8.94 22.93
C SER A 46 0.87 8.17 24.16
N VAL A 47 1.20 6.88 24.28
CA VAL A 47 0.80 6.02 25.42
C VAL A 47 1.44 6.47 26.74
N PHE A 48 2.61 7.11 26.67
CA PHE A 48 3.32 7.63 27.85
C PHE A 48 2.89 9.04 28.24
N ASN A 49 1.98 9.67 27.48
CA ASN A 49 1.44 10.98 27.81
C ASN A 49 0.45 10.87 28.99
N GLU A 50 0.53 11.79 29.95
CA GLU A 50 -0.37 11.82 31.12
C GLU A 50 -1.85 11.80 30.72
N ARG A 51 -2.21 12.52 29.65
CA ARG A 51 -3.58 12.58 29.11
C ARG A 51 -4.08 11.22 28.63
N PHE A 52 -3.20 10.31 28.20
CA PHE A 52 -3.55 8.96 27.78
C PHE A 52 -4.04 8.10 28.96
N SER A 53 -3.46 8.30 30.15
CA SER A 53 -3.84 7.54 31.35
C SER A 53 -5.29 7.79 31.77
N HIS A 54 -5.78 9.01 31.53
CA HIS A 54 -7.14 9.45 31.84
C HIS A 54 -8.19 9.10 30.77
N LEU A 55 -7.79 8.49 29.64
CA LEU A 55 -8.73 8.06 28.61
C LEU A 55 -9.63 6.91 29.08
N ILE A 56 -10.87 6.93 28.60
CA ILE A 56 -11.83 5.85 28.77
C ILE A 56 -11.29 4.59 28.08
N SER A 57 -11.57 3.40 28.64
CA SER A 57 -11.07 2.12 28.13
C SER A 57 -11.33 1.90 26.64
N ALA A 58 -12.46 2.37 26.10
CA ALA A 58 -12.78 2.26 24.68
C ALA A 58 -11.73 2.95 23.79
N ASP A 59 -11.29 4.17 24.16
CA ASP A 59 -10.33 4.94 23.37
C ASP A 59 -8.93 4.33 23.42
N LYS A 60 -8.56 3.73 24.56
CA LYS A 60 -7.31 2.95 24.69
C LYS A 60 -7.30 1.73 23.78
N VAL A 61 -8.43 1.03 23.66
CA VAL A 61 -8.58 -0.12 22.75
C VAL A 61 -8.52 0.35 21.29
N THR A 62 -9.16 1.47 20.96
CA THR A 62 -9.07 2.08 19.62
C THR A 62 -7.63 2.44 19.26
N HIS A 63 -6.86 3.01 20.20
CA HIS A 63 -5.45 3.37 19.99
C HIS A 63 -4.59 2.13 19.77
N LEU A 64 -4.83 1.09 20.58
CA LEU A 64 -4.15 -0.18 20.42
C LEU A 64 -4.47 -0.83 19.06
N ALA A 65 -5.73 -0.77 18.61
CA ALA A 65 -6.11 -1.24 17.28
C ALA A 65 -5.37 -0.48 16.17
N ALA A 66 -5.26 0.85 16.29
CA ALA A 66 -4.50 1.67 15.35
C ALA A 66 -3.03 1.22 15.28
N ILE A 67 -2.40 1.00 16.43
CA ILE A 67 -1.03 0.45 16.52
C ILE A 67 -0.91 -0.89 15.79
N PHE A 68 -1.85 -1.82 16.00
CA PHE A 68 -1.81 -3.11 15.31
C PHE A 68 -1.93 -2.97 13.79
N PHE A 69 -2.78 -2.06 13.32
CA PHE A 69 -2.88 -1.75 11.89
C PHE A 69 -1.59 -1.14 11.33
N THR A 70 -0.92 -0.24 12.05
CA THR A 70 0.39 0.28 11.67
C THR A 70 1.44 -0.82 11.58
N VAL A 71 1.51 -1.70 12.59
CA VAL A 71 2.46 -2.82 12.61
C VAL A 71 2.19 -3.78 11.44
N ALA A 72 0.92 -4.09 11.16
CA ALA A 72 0.54 -4.88 10.00
C ALA A 72 0.98 -4.20 8.68
N ALA A 73 0.75 -2.88 8.55
CA ALA A 73 1.18 -2.11 7.38
C ALA A 73 2.70 -2.17 7.17
N VAL A 74 3.48 -1.98 8.24
CA VAL A 74 4.94 -2.11 8.22
C VAL A 74 5.35 -3.52 7.77
N GLY A 75 4.79 -4.57 8.37
CA GLY A 75 5.10 -5.96 8.04
C GLY A 75 4.78 -6.29 6.57
N LEU A 76 3.62 -5.85 6.08
CA LEU A 76 3.18 -6.03 4.71
C LEU A 76 4.08 -5.29 3.71
N LEU A 77 4.44 -4.03 3.98
CA LEU A 77 5.33 -3.23 3.11
C LEU A 77 6.78 -3.71 3.13
N MET A 78 7.24 -4.33 4.22
CA MET A 78 8.55 -4.98 4.27
C MET A 78 8.55 -6.37 3.62
N GLY A 79 7.37 -6.95 3.40
CA GLY A 79 7.18 -8.28 2.83
C GLY A 79 7.88 -8.51 1.48
N PRO A 80 7.76 -7.62 0.46
CA PRO A 80 8.45 -7.77 -0.82
C PRO A 80 9.97 -7.84 -0.67
N ALA A 81 10.55 -7.02 0.22
CA ALA A 81 11.99 -7.02 0.47
C ALA A 81 12.46 -8.31 1.14
N SER A 82 11.67 -8.82 2.10
CA SER A 82 11.92 -10.11 2.75
C SER A 82 11.82 -11.26 1.76
N TYR A 83 10.78 -11.27 0.93
CA TYR A 83 10.57 -12.33 -0.06
C TYR A 83 11.68 -12.32 -1.13
N HIS A 84 12.07 -11.14 -1.63
CA HIS A 84 13.21 -11.00 -2.54
C HIS A 84 14.53 -11.51 -1.93
N ARG A 85 14.80 -11.24 -0.65
CA ARG A 85 16.00 -11.74 0.04
C ARG A 85 16.04 -13.26 0.17
N LEU A 86 14.88 -13.91 0.24
CA LEU A 86 14.76 -15.37 0.36
C LEU A 86 14.78 -16.08 -1.00
N THR A 87 14.48 -15.38 -2.10
CA THR A 87 14.55 -15.93 -3.46
C THR A 87 15.99 -16.01 -3.97
N SER A 88 16.29 -17.07 -4.73
CA SER A 88 17.65 -17.32 -5.25
C SER A 88 18.11 -16.21 -6.24
N PRO A 89 19.38 -15.78 -6.20
CA PRO A 89 19.91 -14.70 -7.06
C PRO A 89 19.83 -14.98 -8.57
N ARG A 90 19.59 -16.23 -8.97
CA ARG A 90 19.73 -16.72 -10.35
C ARG A 90 18.45 -16.64 -11.18
N SER A 91 17.28 -16.52 -10.55
CA SER A 91 15.99 -16.44 -11.25
C SER A 91 15.00 -15.69 -10.38
N VAL A 92 14.44 -14.62 -10.93
CA VAL A 92 13.38 -13.89 -10.27
C VAL A 92 12.08 -14.63 -10.55
N PRO A 93 11.34 -15.11 -9.52
CA PRO A 93 10.08 -15.81 -9.78
C PRO A 93 9.05 -14.82 -10.34
N PRO A 94 8.32 -15.13 -11.43
CA PRO A 94 7.30 -14.24 -11.99
C PRO A 94 6.20 -13.89 -10.96
N GLU A 95 5.98 -14.78 -9.99
CA GLU A 95 5.05 -14.58 -8.88
C GLU A 95 5.49 -13.46 -7.91
N LEU A 96 6.79 -13.15 -7.81
CA LEU A 96 7.33 -12.19 -6.85
C LEU A 96 6.78 -10.76 -7.08
N CYS A 97 6.62 -10.34 -8.34
CA CYS A 97 6.00 -9.06 -8.68
C CYS A 97 4.51 -9.05 -8.26
N THR A 98 3.76 -10.11 -8.57
CA THR A 98 2.33 -10.22 -8.20
C THR A 98 2.11 -10.26 -6.69
N VAL A 99 2.89 -11.07 -5.96
CA VAL A 99 2.84 -11.17 -4.50
C VAL A 99 3.27 -9.83 -3.88
N GLY A 100 4.34 -9.22 -4.41
CA GLY A 100 4.82 -7.92 -3.97
C GLY A 100 3.74 -6.84 -4.06
N THR A 101 3.06 -6.73 -5.20
CA THR A 101 1.94 -5.79 -5.36
C THR A 101 0.81 -6.07 -4.36
N ARG A 102 0.43 -7.33 -4.13
CA ARG A 102 -0.62 -7.67 -3.15
C ARG A 102 -0.24 -7.29 -1.73
N LEU A 103 1.01 -7.52 -1.35
CA LEU A 103 1.54 -7.13 -0.04
C LEU A 103 1.51 -5.62 0.14
N VAL A 104 1.94 -4.86 -0.87
CA VAL A 104 1.88 -3.38 -0.84
C VAL A 104 0.43 -2.89 -0.73
N CYS A 105 -0.48 -3.41 -1.55
CA CYS A 105 -1.90 -3.04 -1.48
C CYS A 105 -2.51 -3.37 -0.11
N GLY A 106 -2.19 -4.54 0.46
CA GLY A 106 -2.62 -4.93 1.80
C GLY A 106 -2.05 -3.99 2.87
N GLY A 107 -0.77 -3.62 2.75
CA GLY A 107 -0.10 -2.69 3.67
C GLY A 107 -0.71 -1.29 3.63
N MET A 108 -1.04 -0.78 2.44
CA MET A 108 -1.77 0.48 2.28
C MET A 108 -3.17 0.39 2.90
N ALA A 109 -3.90 -0.71 2.71
CA ALA A 109 -5.20 -0.88 3.35
C ALA A 109 -5.10 -0.86 4.88
N ALA A 110 -4.12 -1.57 5.46
CA ALA A 110 -3.88 -1.55 6.90
C ALA A 110 -3.51 -0.14 7.39
N LEU A 111 -2.65 0.57 6.66
CA LEU A 111 -2.25 1.94 6.99
C LEU A 111 -3.45 2.91 7.01
N MET A 112 -4.37 2.76 6.06
CA MET A 112 -5.60 3.55 5.99
C MET A 112 -6.42 3.41 7.26
N PHE A 113 -6.60 2.18 7.75
CA PHE A 113 -7.32 1.93 8.99
C PHE A 113 -6.63 2.55 10.19
N SER A 114 -5.29 2.43 10.30
CA SER A 114 -4.57 3.08 11.39
C SER A 114 -4.78 4.59 11.41
N ILE A 115 -4.49 5.27 10.30
CA ILE A 115 -4.57 6.74 10.25
C ILE A 115 -6.00 7.21 10.50
N THR A 116 -7.00 6.47 10.03
CA THR A 116 -8.42 6.76 10.30
C THR A 116 -8.73 6.70 11.79
N LEU A 117 -8.26 5.67 12.49
CA LEU A 117 -8.45 5.52 13.94
C LEU A 117 -7.70 6.59 14.73
N ASP A 118 -6.48 6.94 14.31
CA ASP A 118 -5.70 8.02 14.91
C ASP A 118 -6.42 9.37 14.78
N ILE A 119 -6.94 9.70 13.58
CA ILE A 119 -7.71 10.94 13.36
C ILE A 119 -8.96 10.97 14.22
N TYR A 120 -9.71 9.87 14.27
CA TYR A 120 -10.88 9.75 15.15
C TYR A 120 -10.52 10.06 16.62
N LEU A 121 -9.44 9.45 17.13
CA LEU A 121 -9.00 9.64 18.52
C LEU A 121 -8.51 11.06 18.77
N VAL A 122 -7.63 11.58 17.91
CA VAL A 122 -7.05 12.92 18.07
C VAL A 122 -8.14 13.97 18.03
N THR A 123 -9.07 13.90 17.07
CA THR A 123 -10.19 14.84 16.99
C THR A 123 -11.09 14.74 18.20
N LYS A 124 -11.42 13.53 18.66
CA LYS A 124 -12.23 13.33 19.86
C LYS A 124 -11.56 13.92 21.12
N ILE A 125 -10.24 13.76 21.26
CA ILE A 125 -9.47 14.27 22.41
C ILE A 125 -9.37 15.80 22.39
N ILE A 126 -9.25 16.41 21.21
CA ILE A 126 -9.12 17.87 21.05
C ILE A 126 -10.47 18.57 21.25
N LEU A 127 -11.53 18.04 20.63
CA LEU A 127 -12.86 18.65 20.63
C LEU A 127 -13.78 18.14 21.75
N GLU A 128 -13.30 17.19 22.55
CA GLU A 128 -14.05 16.51 23.62
C GLU A 128 -15.40 15.96 23.14
N SER A 129 -15.49 15.60 21.85
CA SER A 129 -16.73 15.24 21.17
C SER A 129 -16.54 14.00 20.31
N ALA A 130 -17.28 12.94 20.65
CA ALA A 130 -17.29 11.70 19.88
C ALA A 130 -17.83 11.91 18.46
N THR A 131 -18.84 12.76 18.29
CA THR A 131 -19.45 13.05 16.99
C THR A 131 -18.46 13.72 16.05
N ALA A 132 -17.67 14.68 16.54
CA ALA A 132 -16.64 15.32 15.74
C ALA A 132 -15.55 14.33 15.32
N GLY A 133 -15.14 13.44 16.23
CA GLY A 133 -14.23 12.33 15.92
C GLY A 133 -14.76 11.42 14.82
N ILE A 134 -16.03 11.02 14.87
CA ILE A 134 -16.67 10.17 13.86
C ILE A 134 -16.69 10.88 12.49
N ILE A 135 -17.03 12.17 12.46
CA ILE A 135 -17.08 12.95 11.22
C ILE A 135 -15.68 13.05 10.60
N CYS A 136 -14.68 13.50 11.36
CA CYS A 136 -13.32 13.65 10.84
C CYS A 136 -12.68 12.32 10.45
N GLY A 137 -12.86 11.28 11.26
CA GLY A 137 -12.43 9.92 10.94
C GLY A 137 -13.12 9.39 9.68
N GLY A 138 -14.43 9.60 9.54
CA GLY A 138 -15.20 9.23 8.35
C GLY A 138 -14.73 9.96 7.10
N ILE A 139 -14.47 11.26 7.18
CA ILE A 139 -13.91 12.05 6.07
C ILE A 139 -12.55 11.51 5.66
N ALA A 140 -11.66 11.26 6.63
CA ALA A 140 -10.34 10.69 6.35
C ALA A 140 -10.45 9.31 5.69
N PHE A 141 -11.32 8.44 6.20
CA PHE A 141 -11.56 7.11 5.63
C PHE A 141 -12.02 7.19 4.17
N VAL A 142 -13.00 8.06 3.88
CA VAL A 142 -13.51 8.27 2.52
C VAL A 142 -12.42 8.84 1.62
N PHE A 143 -11.64 9.81 2.12
CA PHE A 143 -10.53 10.41 1.38
C PHE A 143 -9.47 9.37 0.99
N PHE A 144 -8.96 8.61 1.95
CA PHE A 144 -7.96 7.57 1.68
C PHE A 144 -8.50 6.45 0.80
N SER A 145 -9.74 6.00 1.05
CA SER A 145 -10.40 5.00 0.20
C SER A 145 -10.52 5.48 -1.25
N ALA A 146 -10.90 6.75 -1.43
CA ALA A 146 -11.06 7.36 -2.73
C ALA A 146 -9.74 7.45 -3.50
N VAL A 147 -8.70 7.98 -2.85
CA VAL A 147 -7.39 8.20 -3.48
C VAL A 147 -6.66 6.87 -3.74
N TRP A 148 -6.68 5.92 -2.80
CA TRP A 148 -5.87 4.71 -2.89
C TRP A 148 -6.53 3.56 -3.64
N PHE A 149 -7.87 3.47 -3.64
CA PHE A 149 -8.57 2.32 -4.25
C PHE A 149 -9.52 2.75 -5.37
N ILE A 150 -10.33 3.79 -5.16
CA ILE A 150 -11.35 4.18 -6.13
C ILE A 150 -10.71 4.81 -7.38
N PHE A 151 -9.80 5.77 -7.20
CA PHE A 151 -9.10 6.44 -8.29
C PHE A 151 -8.36 5.46 -9.23
N PRO A 152 -7.50 4.55 -8.73
CA PRO A 152 -6.82 3.60 -9.61
C PRO A 152 -7.77 2.60 -10.29
N VAL A 153 -8.86 2.18 -9.63
CA VAL A 153 -9.87 1.30 -10.25
C VAL A 153 -10.63 1.99 -11.37
N LEU A 154 -10.98 3.28 -11.21
CA LEU A 154 -11.64 4.07 -12.25
C LEU A 154 -10.70 4.35 -13.43
N SER A 155 -9.43 4.68 -13.15
CA SER A 155 -8.44 4.95 -14.21
C SER A 155 -8.16 3.71 -15.08
N ARG A 156 -8.14 2.51 -14.48
CA ARG A 156 -8.03 1.23 -15.22
C ARG A 156 -9.21 0.95 -16.16
N ARG A 157 -10.40 1.52 -15.90
CA ARG A 157 -11.56 1.36 -16.79
C ARG A 157 -11.48 2.27 -18.02
N GLY A 158 -10.88 3.46 -17.91
CA GLY A 158 -10.73 4.40 -19.03
C GLY A 158 -9.74 3.95 -20.11
N SER A 159 -8.66 3.27 -19.72
CA SER A 159 -7.62 2.82 -20.67
C SER A 159 -8.03 1.65 -21.57
N ARG A 160 -9.16 0.98 -21.32
CA ARG A 160 -9.69 -0.09 -22.20
C ARG A 160 -10.44 0.44 -23.43
N GLN A 161 -10.71 1.74 -23.50
CA GLN A 161 -11.56 2.31 -24.55
C GLN A 161 -10.77 2.90 -25.73
N HIS A 162 -9.44 2.93 -25.68
CA HIS A 162 -8.58 3.54 -26.71
C HIS A 162 -7.81 2.53 -27.59
N ASP A 163 -8.21 1.26 -27.61
CA ASP A 163 -7.56 0.21 -28.42
C ASP A 163 -8.48 -0.44 -29.48
N HIS A 164 -9.62 0.22 -29.78
CA HIS A 164 -10.58 -0.27 -30.80
C HIS A 164 -10.81 0.72 -31.97
N GLY A 165 -9.94 1.71 -32.15
CA GLY A 165 -10.18 2.83 -33.08
C GLY A 165 -9.38 2.88 -34.40
N ASP A 166 -8.25 2.19 -34.54
CA ASP A 166 -7.31 2.51 -35.65
C ASP A 166 -7.00 1.37 -36.64
N SER A 167 -7.66 0.21 -36.52
CA SER A 167 -7.43 -0.90 -37.46
C SER A 167 -8.25 -0.81 -38.76
N SER A 168 -9.18 0.15 -38.87
CA SER A 168 -10.06 0.27 -40.06
C SER A 168 -9.55 1.23 -41.14
N THR A 169 -8.50 2.01 -40.90
CA THR A 169 -7.99 3.02 -41.86
C THR A 169 -6.81 2.52 -42.69
N GLN A 170 -6.12 1.46 -42.27
CA GLN A 170 -4.93 0.93 -42.96
C GLN A 170 -5.23 -0.17 -44.00
N LEU A 171 -6.50 -0.52 -44.24
CA LEU A 171 -6.89 -1.54 -45.22
C LEU A 171 -7.43 -0.98 -46.56
N ASN A 172 -7.35 0.34 -46.76
CA ASN A 172 -7.88 1.04 -47.95
C ASN A 172 -6.90 2.04 -48.57
N LEU A 173 -5.60 1.73 -48.62
CA LEU A 173 -4.62 2.42 -49.50
C LEU A 173 -3.61 1.44 -50.08
#